data_AF-A0A6I7MW86-F1
#
_entry.id   AF-A0A6I7MW86-F1
#
_cell.length_a   1.000
_cell.length_b   1.000
_cell.length_c   1.000
_cell.angle_alpha   90.00
_cell.angle_beta   90.00
_cell.angle_gamma   90.00
#
_symmetry.space_group_name_H-M   'P 1'
#
loop_
_entity.id
_entity.type
_entity.pdbx_description
1 polymer ?
#
loop_
_entity_poly.entity_id
_entity_poly.type
_entity_poly.pdbx_seq_one_letter_code
_entity_poly.pdbx_strand_id
1 'polypeptide(L)'
;PSLFYQRFTHKEFETQEAFLKVQSISENRNQLEVNYSSGNRILRIDFEKNFPYQIMGWEEVDVKEDGKQEVTRAKRKGLKVIDYWKKNKLEDEFLRNELNLKY
;
A
#
# COMPACT_ATOMS: atom_id res chain seq x y z
N PRO A 1 -2.19 -14.73 3.83
CA PRO A 1 -2.92 -13.51 3.39
C PRO A 1 -2.98 -12.48 4.54
N SER A 2 -3.04 -11.17 4.25
CA SER A 2 -3.13 -10.14 5.30
C SER A 2 -4.47 -10.20 6.06
N LEU A 3 -4.48 -9.84 7.34
CA LEU A 3 -5.69 -9.84 8.17
C LEU A 3 -6.75 -8.83 7.67
N PHE A 4 -6.33 -7.73 7.06
CA PHE A 4 -7.23 -6.74 6.46
C PHE A 4 -7.98 -7.29 5.25
N TYR A 5 -7.29 -8.00 4.35
CA TYR A 5 -7.91 -8.62 3.19
C TYR A 5 -9.00 -9.61 3.59
N GLN A 6 -8.68 -10.49 4.56
CA GLN A 6 -9.62 -11.50 5.03
C GLN A 6 -10.84 -10.86 5.72
N ARG A 7 -10.61 -9.83 6.54
CA ARG A 7 -11.69 -9.08 7.18
C ARG A 7 -12.65 -8.45 6.18
N PHE A 8 -12.16 -7.90 5.08
CA PHE A 8 -13.01 -7.20 4.11
C PHE A 8 -13.67 -8.13 3.09
N THR A 9 -13.03 -9.25 2.75
CA THR A 9 -13.57 -10.20 1.77
C THR A 9 -14.45 -11.27 2.40
N HIS A 10 -14.42 -11.44 3.73
CA HIS A 10 -15.10 -12.50 4.46
C HIS A 10 -14.77 -13.92 3.94
N LYS A 11 -13.61 -14.08 3.29
CA LYS A 11 -13.08 -15.37 2.86
C LYS A 11 -12.44 -16.10 4.04
N GLU A 12 -12.39 -17.43 3.94
CA GLU A 12 -11.77 -18.25 4.98
C GLU A 12 -10.26 -18.00 5.08
N PHE A 13 -9.74 -18.16 6.30
CA PHE A 13 -8.33 -17.95 6.56
C PHE A 13 -7.51 -19.16 6.10
N GLU A 14 -6.89 -19.04 4.94
CA GLU A 14 -6.09 -20.11 4.35
C GLU A 14 -4.66 -19.65 4.05
N THR A 15 -3.74 -20.63 4.04
CA THR A 15 -2.37 -20.40 3.55
C THR A 15 -2.41 -20.27 2.04
N GLN A 16 -1.72 -19.28 1.50
CA GLN A 16 -1.60 -19.06 0.07
C GLN A 16 -0.15 -18.86 -0.30
N GLU A 17 0.26 -19.58 -1.34
CA GLU A 17 1.53 -19.31 -2.02
C GLU A 17 1.44 -18.00 -2.80
N ALA A 18 2.59 -17.36 -2.99
CA ALA A 18 2.70 -16.16 -3.78
C ALA A 18 4.05 -16.10 -4.49
N PHE A 19 4.04 -15.54 -5.70
CA PHE A 19 5.22 -15.27 -6.50
C PHE A 19 5.60 -13.81 -6.36
N LEU A 20 6.86 -13.55 -6.03
CA LEU A 20 7.38 -12.21 -5.82
C LEU A 20 8.32 -11.83 -6.96
N LYS A 21 8.18 -10.61 -7.46
CA LYS A 21 9.08 -10.03 -8.46
C LYS A 21 9.43 -8.60 -8.07
N VAL A 22 10.71 -8.26 -8.09
CA VAL A 22 11.16 -6.88 -7.94
C VAL A 22 11.67 -6.37 -9.28
N GLN A 23 11.20 -5.21 -9.71
CA GLN A 23 11.60 -4.59 -10.97
C GLN A 23 11.86 -3.10 -10.80
N SER A 24 12.84 -2.56 -11.54
CA SER A 24 13.11 -1.13 -11.58
C SER A 24 12.06 -0.45 -12.44
N ILE A 25 11.33 0.52 -11.88
CA ILE A 25 10.30 1.29 -12.60
C ILE A 25 10.76 2.70 -12.97
N SER A 26 11.83 3.19 -12.34
CA SER A 26 12.50 4.44 -12.72
C SER A 26 13.95 4.46 -12.20
N GLU A 27 14.68 5.56 -12.44
CA GLU A 27 16.04 5.74 -11.93
C GLU A 27 16.13 5.56 -10.41
N ASN A 28 15.16 6.08 -9.66
CA ASN A 28 15.18 6.10 -8.19
C ASN A 28 14.11 5.21 -7.52
N ARG A 29 13.31 4.45 -8.29
CA ARG A 29 12.24 3.60 -7.74
C ARG A 29 12.26 2.18 -8.27
N ASN A 30 11.91 1.27 -7.36
CA ASN A 30 11.60 -0.11 -7.65
C ASN A 30 10.11 -0.38 -7.35
N GLN A 31 9.60 -1.45 -7.94
CA GLN A 31 8.29 -2.00 -7.65
C GLN A 31 8.44 -3.46 -7.23
N LEU A 32 7.79 -3.82 -6.13
CA LEU A 32 7.56 -5.20 -5.74
C LEU A 32 6.18 -5.60 -6.24
N GLU A 33 6.10 -6.64 -7.05
CA GLU A 33 4.85 -7.30 -7.44
C GLU A 33 4.74 -8.63 -6.68
N VAL A 34 3.57 -8.85 -6.08
CA VAL A 34 3.19 -10.07 -5.36
C VAL A 34 1.95 -10.64 -6.03
N ASN A 35 2.11 -11.77 -6.71
CA ASN A 35 1.06 -12.49 -7.40
C ASN A 35 0.65 -13.70 -6.54
N TYR A 36 -0.58 -13.70 -6.01
CA TYR A 36 -1.06 -14.80 -5.19
C TYR A 36 -1.51 -15.98 -6.06
N SER A 37 -1.17 -17.21 -5.65
CA SER A 37 -1.39 -18.42 -6.45
C SER A 37 -2.85 -18.75 -6.75
N SER A 38 -3.80 -18.13 -6.03
CA SER A 38 -5.23 -18.18 -6.37
C SER A 38 -5.56 -17.53 -7.73
N GLY A 39 -4.62 -16.78 -8.32
CA GLY A 39 -4.75 -16.16 -9.64
C GLY A 39 -5.58 -14.87 -9.65
N ASN A 40 -6.31 -14.60 -8.58
CA ASN A 40 -7.29 -13.52 -8.53
C ASN A 40 -6.78 -12.25 -7.85
N ARG A 41 -5.53 -12.23 -7.38
CA ARG A 41 -5.00 -11.09 -6.61
C ARG A 41 -3.56 -10.76 -6.95
N ILE A 42 -3.32 -9.48 -7.22
CA ILE A 42 -2.01 -8.90 -7.50
C ILE A 42 -1.81 -7.67 -6.62
N LEU A 43 -0.70 -7.62 -5.88
CA LEU A 43 -0.29 -6.46 -5.09
C LEU A 43 1.02 -5.88 -5.65
N ARG A 44 1.01 -4.60 -5.99
CA ARG A 44 2.17 -3.83 -6.43
C ARG A 44 2.50 -2.77 -5.41
N ILE A 45 3.76 -2.70 -4.98
CA ILE A 45 4.26 -1.72 -4.02
C ILE A 45 5.42 -0.98 -4.66
N ASP A 46 5.27 0.32 -4.84
CA ASP A 46 6.31 1.20 -5.35
C ASP A 46 7.12 1.76 -4.18
N PHE A 47 8.45 1.66 -4.25
CA PHE A 47 9.34 2.14 -3.19
C PHE A 47 10.63 2.74 -3.75
N GLU A 48 11.28 3.59 -2.95
CA GLU A 48 12.58 4.18 -3.29
C GLU A 48 13.69 3.12 -3.30
N LYS A 49 14.65 3.24 -4.22
CA LYS A 49 15.79 2.29 -4.31
C LYS A 49 16.75 2.38 -3.13
N ASN A 50 16.86 3.56 -2.54
CA ASN A 50 17.81 3.81 -1.47
C ASN A 50 17.16 3.51 -0.13
N PHE A 51 17.93 2.93 0.79
CA PHE A 51 17.52 2.77 2.17
C PHE A 51 17.09 4.15 2.74
N PRO A 52 15.93 4.25 3.41
CA PRO A 52 15.14 3.18 4.04
C PRO A 52 14.01 2.58 3.17
N TYR A 53 14.14 2.61 1.84
CA TYR A 53 13.18 2.01 0.88
C TYR A 53 11.75 2.54 1.06
N GLN A 54 11.60 3.86 1.10
CA GLN A 54 10.31 4.48 1.44
C GLN A 54 9.22 4.08 0.44
N ILE A 55 8.10 3.54 0.92
CA ILE A 55 6.94 3.17 0.09
C ILE A 55 6.28 4.44 -0.45
N MET A 56 6.29 4.63 -1.75
CA MET A 56 5.71 5.79 -2.45
C MET A 56 4.23 5.60 -2.75
N GLY A 57 3.80 4.35 -2.90
CA GLY A 57 2.43 4.00 -3.18
C GLY A 57 2.28 2.50 -3.35
N TRP A 58 1.03 2.08 -3.49
CA TRP A 58 0.70 0.70 -3.80
C TRP A 58 -0.59 0.64 -4.61
N GLU A 59 -0.74 -0.46 -5.32
CA GLU A 59 -1.93 -0.82 -6.08
C GLU A 59 -2.22 -2.30 -5.83
N GLU A 60 -3.46 -2.61 -5.54
CA GLU A 60 -3.97 -3.96 -5.38
C GLU A 60 -5.09 -4.17 -6.39
N VAL A 61 -5.02 -5.26 -7.13
CA VAL A 61 -6.04 -5.71 -8.07
C VAL A 61 -6.61 -7.03 -7.55
N ASP A 62 -7.92 -7.06 -7.32
CA ASP A 62 -8.68 -8.29 -7.04
C ASP A 62 -9.64 -8.57 -8.20
N VAL A 63 -9.61 -9.79 -8.73
CA VAL A 63 -10.48 -10.25 -9.82
C VAL A 63 -11.60 -11.10 -9.22
N LYS A 64 -12.83 -10.60 -9.33
CA LYS A 64 -14.02 -11.31 -8.87
C LYS A 64 -14.35 -12.49 -9.77
N GLU A 65 -15.20 -13.37 -9.27
CA GLU A 65 -15.69 -14.55 -10.00
C GLU A 65 -16.41 -14.19 -11.31
N ASP A 66 -17.03 -13.01 -11.38
CA ASP A 66 -17.68 -12.48 -12.59
C ASP A 66 -16.69 -11.82 -13.58
N GLY A 67 -15.39 -11.88 -13.29
CA GLY A 67 -14.32 -11.30 -14.09
C GLY A 67 -14.11 -9.79 -13.88
N LYS A 68 -14.92 -9.12 -13.04
CA LYS A 68 -14.71 -7.70 -12.74
C LYS A 68 -13.46 -7.50 -11.89
N GLN A 69 -12.71 -6.46 -12.20
CA GLN A 69 -11.53 -6.07 -11.44
C GLN A 69 -11.89 -4.97 -10.44
N GLU A 70 -11.54 -5.17 -9.18
CA GLU A 70 -11.50 -4.13 -8.16
C GLU A 70 -10.07 -3.68 -7.95
N VAL A 71 -9.83 -2.38 -8.13
CA VAL A 71 -8.50 -1.78 -7.98
C VAL A 71 -8.51 -0.84 -6.78
N THR A 72 -7.71 -1.16 -5.78
CA THR A 72 -7.46 -0.28 -4.63
C THR A 72 -6.05 0.26 -4.73
N ARG A 73 -5.88 1.57 -4.62
CA ARG A 73 -4.55 2.19 -4.72
C ARG A 73 -4.39 3.33 -3.74
N ALA A 74 -3.16 3.53 -3.27
CA ALA A 74 -2.81 4.70 -2.48
C ALA A 74 -1.46 5.26 -2.91
N LYS A 75 -1.31 6.57 -2.81
CA LYS A 75 -0.04 7.27 -3.02
C LYS A 75 0.28 8.10 -1.79
N ARG A 76 1.54 8.04 -1.37
CA ARG A 76 2.03 8.85 -0.24
C ARG A 76 1.92 10.33 -0.60
N LYS A 77 1.19 11.07 0.22
CA LYS A 77 0.96 12.52 0.09
C LYS A 77 2.03 13.37 0.78
N GLY A 78 2.61 12.84 1.84
CA GLY A 78 3.64 13.50 2.65
C GLY A 78 4.20 12.51 3.67
N LEU A 79 5.35 12.85 4.24
CA LEU A 79 5.98 12.11 5.34
C LEU A 79 6.56 13.13 6.30
N LYS A 80 6.25 12.99 7.59
CA LYS A 80 6.83 13.81 8.65
C LYS A 80 7.15 12.94 9.85
N VAL A 81 8.41 12.92 10.26
CA VAL A 81 8.89 12.17 11.42
C VAL A 81 8.97 13.14 12.59
N ILE A 82 7.98 13.07 13.48
CA ILE A 82 7.84 13.95 14.64
C ILE A 82 7.27 13.19 15.83
N ASP A 83 7.35 13.79 17.00
CA ASP A 83 6.75 13.32 18.25
C ASP A 83 5.22 13.48 18.26
N TYR A 84 4.52 12.77 17.35
CA TYR A 84 3.07 12.89 17.12
C TYR A 84 2.22 12.96 18.39
N TRP A 85 2.50 12.13 19.40
CA TRP A 85 1.73 12.09 20.64
C TRP A 85 1.78 13.39 21.45
N LYS A 86 2.79 14.24 21.22
CA LYS A 86 2.90 15.59 21.79
C LYS A 86 2.39 16.68 20.84
N LYS A 87 2.07 16.32 19.59
CA LYS A 87 1.76 17.20 18.46
C LYS A 87 0.42 16.84 17.79
N ASN A 88 -0.58 16.48 18.60
CA ASN A 88 -1.89 16.02 18.16
C ASN A 88 -3.04 16.92 18.64
N LYS A 89 -2.75 18.15 19.11
CA LYS A 89 -3.75 19.11 19.56
C LYS A 89 -4.28 19.94 18.39
N LEU A 90 -5.36 20.70 18.62
CA LEU A 90 -5.92 21.62 17.61
C LEU A 90 -4.89 22.68 17.16
N GLU A 91 -4.05 23.16 18.07
CA GLU A 91 -2.96 24.10 17.76
C GLU A 91 -1.94 23.52 16.76
N ASP A 92 -1.83 22.20 16.69
CA ASP A 92 -0.93 21.49 15.77
C ASP A 92 -1.58 21.20 14.40
N GLU A 93 -2.77 21.74 14.11
CA GLU A 93 -3.51 21.49 12.86
C GLU A 93 -2.69 21.81 11.60
N PHE A 94 -1.79 22.79 11.66
CA PHE A 94 -0.90 23.14 10.56
C PHE A 94 -0.06 21.95 10.04
N LEU A 95 0.22 20.96 10.89
CA LEU A 95 0.94 19.74 10.50
C LEU A 95 0.14 18.88 9.51
N ARG A 96 -1.19 18.97 9.53
CA ARG A 96 -2.06 18.28 8.56
C ARG A 96 -1.90 18.89 7.16
N ASN A 97 -1.72 20.20 7.09
CA ASN A 97 -1.45 20.91 5.83
C ASN A 97 -0.10 20.49 5.26
N GLU A 98 0.94 20.39 6.09
CA GLU A 98 2.26 19.90 5.65
C GLU A 98 2.21 18.45 5.12
N LEU A 99 1.28 17.64 5.62
CA LEU A 99 1.04 16.28 5.13
C LEU A 99 0.10 16.22 3.91
N ASN A 100 -0.32 17.38 3.37
CA ASN A 100 -1.26 17.50 2.26
C ASN A 100 -2.60 16.78 2.52
N LEU A 101 -3.07 16.79 3.77
CA LEU A 101 -4.39 16.27 4.15
C LEU A 101 -5.43 17.38 3.97
N LYS A 102 -6.46 17.14 3.16
CA LYS A 102 -7.61 18.04 3.00
C LYS A 102 -8.79 17.47 3.81
N TYR A 103 -9.46 18.31 4.59
CA TYR A 103 -10.72 18.00 5.27
C TYR A 103 -11.89 18.50 4.42
#